data_AF-A0A849E2R9-F1
#
_entry.id   AF-A0A849E2R9-F1
#
_cell.length_a   1.000
_cell.length_b   1.000
_cell.length_c   1.000
_cell.angle_alpha   90.00
_cell.angle_beta   90.00
_cell.angle_gamma   90.00
#
_symmetry.space_group_name_H-M   'P 1'
#
loop_
_entity.id
_entity.type
_entity.pdbx_description
1 polymer ?
#
loop_
_entity_poly.entity_id
_entity_poly.type
_entity_poly.pdbx_seq_one_letter_code
_entity_poly.pdbx_strand_id
1 'polypeptide(L)'
;AHLACAVIGEGDVTYQGKRCSSLEALKAVNLSPLKLEAKEGLALLNGTNVSTALGLKNLFGIENCLKNAVVSGAMTVDAALASYSPFDARIQAVRGHQGQIDIATTFRELLHDSEINSSHENCDRVQDPYSLRCQPQVMGACLDQIRFAAQTLMIEANAVSDNPLVFAESGDIISGGNFHAEPVAMACDNLAIAISEIGALSERRTSLLLDKHLSNLPAFLVDNSGVNSGFMIAQVTAAALASENKSMAHPASVDSIPTSANQEDHVSMATFSARRLGEMLENVNNIIAIELLCAAQGIDFRAPLQTAPALIKAHKLIRQQVKFYSEDRYFATDINAAKDIVVSGQLCQDIKLSIT
;
A
#
# COMPACT_ATOMS: atom_id res chain seq x y z
N ALA A 1 -21.76 -18.29 0.80
CA ALA A 1 -22.16 -19.64 0.30
C ALA A 1 -21.06 -20.68 0.46
N HIS A 2 -19.92 -20.59 -0.24
CA HIS A 2 -18.83 -21.60 -0.16
C HIS A 2 -18.34 -21.88 1.27
N LEU A 3 -18.17 -20.85 2.11
CA LEU A 3 -17.81 -21.02 3.52
C LEU A 3 -18.90 -21.80 4.30
N ALA A 4 -20.17 -21.47 4.09
CA ALA A 4 -21.29 -22.16 4.73
C ALA A 4 -21.38 -23.64 4.31
N CYS A 5 -21.11 -23.95 3.03
CA CYS A 5 -21.04 -25.32 2.53
C CYS A 5 -20.01 -26.14 3.32
N ALA A 6 -18.83 -25.58 3.60
CA ALA A 6 -17.80 -26.30 4.35
C ALA A 6 -18.26 -26.70 5.76
N VAL A 7 -19.01 -25.84 6.44
CA VAL A 7 -19.54 -26.08 7.79
C VAL A 7 -20.58 -27.22 7.82
N ILE A 8 -21.35 -27.38 6.73
CA ILE A 8 -22.31 -28.48 6.56
C ILE A 8 -21.70 -29.71 5.88
N GLY A 9 -20.37 -29.77 5.75
CA GLY A 9 -19.66 -30.92 5.20
C GLY A 9 -19.62 -31.01 3.67
N GLU A 10 -20.03 -29.96 2.97
CA GLU A 10 -20.09 -29.88 1.51
C GLU A 10 -18.90 -29.10 0.92
N GLY A 11 -18.55 -29.40 -0.32
CA GLY A 11 -17.47 -28.72 -1.05
C GLY A 11 -16.06 -29.09 -0.57
N ASP A 12 -15.10 -28.23 -0.92
CA ASP A 12 -13.68 -28.43 -0.65
C ASP A 12 -13.12 -27.34 0.27
N VAL A 13 -12.13 -27.70 1.07
CA VAL A 13 -11.36 -26.78 1.92
C VAL A 13 -9.87 -27.04 1.77
N THR A 14 -9.06 -26.11 2.28
CA THR A 14 -7.62 -26.32 2.47
C THR A 14 -7.35 -26.67 3.93
N TYR A 15 -6.84 -27.87 4.17
CA TYR A 15 -6.42 -28.34 5.49
C TYR A 15 -4.93 -28.70 5.46
N GLN A 16 -4.14 -28.10 6.36
CA GLN A 16 -2.68 -28.29 6.42
C GLN A 16 -1.97 -28.10 5.06
N GLY A 17 -2.40 -27.08 4.30
CA GLY A 17 -1.84 -26.75 2.99
C GLY A 17 -2.27 -27.67 1.83
N LYS A 18 -3.17 -28.63 2.06
CA LYS A 18 -3.70 -29.53 1.02
C LYS A 18 -5.19 -29.31 0.82
N ARG A 19 -5.65 -29.34 -0.43
CA ARG A 19 -7.07 -29.35 -0.76
C ARG A 19 -7.65 -30.73 -0.49
N CYS A 20 -8.75 -30.80 0.26
CA CYS A 20 -9.52 -32.02 0.53
C CYS A 20 -11.01 -31.68 0.66
N SER A 21 -11.85 -32.70 0.76
CA SER A 21 -13.28 -32.46 1.00
C SER A 21 -13.53 -31.89 2.40
N SER A 22 -14.55 -31.04 2.53
CA SER A 22 -14.96 -30.49 3.83
C SER A 22 -15.27 -31.58 4.86
N LEU A 23 -15.87 -32.69 4.42
CA LEU A 23 -16.18 -33.84 5.28
C LEU A 23 -14.93 -34.51 5.83
N GLU A 24 -13.88 -34.71 5.02
CA GLU A 24 -12.60 -35.25 5.48
C GLU A 24 -11.91 -34.30 6.45
N ALA A 25 -11.92 -32.99 6.15
CA ALA A 25 -11.34 -31.98 7.03
C ALA A 25 -12.04 -31.93 8.39
N LEU A 26 -13.38 -31.92 8.42
CA LEU A 26 -14.16 -31.97 9.67
C LEU A 26 -13.83 -33.21 10.49
N LYS A 27 -13.80 -34.40 9.86
CA LYS A 27 -13.39 -35.65 10.54
C LYS A 27 -11.98 -35.56 11.10
N ALA A 28 -11.04 -34.98 10.36
CA ALA A 28 -9.66 -34.83 10.79
C ALA A 28 -9.49 -33.93 12.03
N VAL A 29 -10.45 -33.05 12.30
CA VAL A 29 -10.48 -32.19 13.51
C VAL A 29 -11.54 -32.64 14.53
N ASN A 30 -12.07 -33.86 14.41
CA ASN A 30 -13.10 -34.44 15.28
C ASN A 30 -14.42 -33.64 15.33
N LEU A 31 -14.78 -32.99 14.23
CA LEU A 31 -16.07 -32.31 14.06
C LEU A 31 -16.99 -33.10 13.14
N SER A 32 -18.29 -32.93 13.35
CA SER A 32 -19.34 -33.46 12.46
C SER A 32 -19.99 -32.31 11.68
N PRO A 33 -20.46 -32.54 10.45
CA PRO A 33 -21.23 -31.54 9.70
C PRO A 33 -22.41 -30.99 10.51
N LEU A 34 -22.61 -29.67 10.45
CA LEU A 34 -23.78 -29.06 11.08
C LEU A 34 -25.04 -29.28 10.23
N LYS A 35 -26.18 -29.44 10.91
CA LYS A 35 -27.50 -29.38 10.30
C LYS A 35 -28.11 -28.03 10.63
N LEU A 36 -28.23 -27.17 9.62
CA LEU A 36 -28.73 -25.82 9.81
C LEU A 36 -30.22 -25.81 10.18
N GLU A 37 -30.57 -24.97 11.14
CA GLU A 37 -31.94 -24.69 11.56
C GLU A 37 -32.49 -23.42 10.89
N ALA A 38 -33.68 -22.98 11.33
CA ALA A 38 -34.33 -21.79 10.82
C ALA A 38 -33.39 -20.56 10.95
N LYS A 39 -33.36 -19.72 9.91
CA LYS A 39 -32.51 -18.53 9.77
C LYS A 39 -31.01 -18.79 9.64
N GLU A 40 -30.45 -19.87 10.17
CA GLU A 40 -28.99 -20.08 10.21
C GLU A 40 -28.33 -20.07 8.81
N GLY A 41 -29.00 -20.61 7.80
CA GLY A 41 -28.54 -20.50 6.41
C GLY A 41 -28.41 -19.04 5.95
N LEU A 42 -29.45 -18.23 6.15
CA LEU A 42 -29.41 -16.80 5.80
C LEU A 42 -28.35 -16.06 6.63
N ALA A 43 -28.24 -16.34 7.92
CA ALA A 43 -27.25 -15.71 8.79
C ALA A 43 -25.81 -16.00 8.36
N LEU A 44 -25.54 -17.19 7.80
CA LEU A 44 -24.21 -17.55 7.29
C LEU A 44 -23.89 -17.01 5.89
N LEU A 45 -24.93 -16.72 5.08
CA LEU A 45 -24.76 -16.26 3.71
C LEU A 45 -24.86 -14.74 3.57
N ASN A 46 -25.75 -14.12 4.32
CA ASN A 46 -26.14 -12.73 4.15
C ASN A 46 -25.25 -11.82 5.00
N GLY A 47 -24.57 -10.88 4.38
CA GLY A 47 -23.67 -9.96 5.05
C GLY A 47 -22.51 -9.50 4.19
N THR A 48 -21.68 -8.65 4.78
CA THR A 48 -20.60 -7.94 4.07
C THR A 48 -19.21 -8.52 4.34
N ASN A 49 -19.14 -9.63 5.09
CA ASN A 49 -17.90 -10.16 5.68
C ASN A 49 -16.77 -10.39 4.67
N VAL A 50 -17.07 -10.91 3.47
CA VAL A 50 -16.04 -11.17 2.44
C VAL A 50 -15.45 -9.86 1.92
N SER A 51 -16.31 -8.89 1.58
CA SER A 51 -15.89 -7.56 1.12
C SER A 51 -15.06 -6.85 2.18
N THR A 52 -15.54 -6.85 3.43
CA THR A 52 -14.87 -6.22 4.57
C THR A 52 -13.52 -6.88 4.86
N ALA A 53 -13.44 -8.22 4.84
CA ALA A 53 -12.19 -8.94 5.08
C ALA A 53 -11.14 -8.66 4.00
N LEU A 54 -11.55 -8.63 2.72
CA LEU A 54 -10.64 -8.26 1.62
C LEU A 54 -10.20 -6.80 1.75
N GLY A 55 -11.11 -5.90 2.10
CA GLY A 55 -10.82 -4.48 2.33
C GLY A 55 -9.81 -4.29 3.45
N LEU A 56 -10.01 -4.93 4.60
CA LEU A 56 -9.09 -4.89 5.75
C LEU A 56 -7.72 -5.48 5.43
N LYS A 57 -7.67 -6.64 4.78
CA LYS A 57 -6.40 -7.26 4.36
C LYS A 57 -5.58 -6.28 3.52
N ASN A 58 -6.22 -5.63 2.55
CA ASN A 58 -5.54 -4.71 1.66
C ASN A 58 -5.25 -3.36 2.34
N LEU A 59 -6.09 -2.88 3.25
CA LEU A 59 -5.82 -1.73 4.10
C LEU A 59 -4.51 -1.90 4.87
N PHE A 60 -4.33 -3.02 5.58
CA PHE A 60 -3.09 -3.28 6.34
C PHE A 60 -1.85 -3.30 5.43
N GLY A 61 -2.00 -3.88 4.24
CA GLY A 61 -0.96 -3.86 3.22
C GLY A 61 -0.63 -2.44 2.73
N ILE A 62 -1.65 -1.60 2.51
CA ILE A 62 -1.51 -0.20 2.09
C ILE A 62 -0.88 0.66 3.19
N GLU A 63 -1.22 0.44 4.46
CA GLU A 63 -0.58 1.11 5.59
C GLU A 63 0.91 0.79 5.66
N ASN A 64 1.29 -0.47 5.47
CA ASN A 64 2.69 -0.87 5.36
C ASN A 64 3.35 -0.23 4.12
N CYS A 65 2.66 -0.22 2.99
CA CYS A 65 3.11 0.40 1.75
C CYS A 65 3.41 1.90 1.92
N LEU A 66 2.52 2.66 2.58
CA LEU A 66 2.70 4.07 2.88
C LEU A 66 3.97 4.32 3.71
N LYS A 67 4.20 3.51 4.75
CA LYS A 67 5.39 3.60 5.61
C LYS A 67 6.67 3.39 4.79
N ASN A 68 6.70 2.34 3.96
CA ASN A 68 7.83 2.07 3.08
C ASN A 68 8.06 3.19 2.06
N ALA A 69 6.99 3.73 1.47
CA ALA A 69 7.08 4.84 0.52
C ALA A 69 7.63 6.13 1.16
N VAL A 70 7.32 6.39 2.42
CA VAL A 70 7.85 7.55 3.17
C VAL A 70 9.34 7.36 3.46
N VAL A 71 9.78 6.17 3.90
CA VAL A 71 11.20 5.88 4.12
C VAL A 71 11.99 5.92 2.81
N SER A 72 11.50 5.28 1.75
CA SER A 72 12.11 5.30 0.42
C SER A 72 12.19 6.73 -0.13
N GLY A 73 11.09 7.51 0.01
CA GLY A 73 11.06 8.90 -0.39
C GLY A 73 12.06 9.78 0.38
N ALA A 74 12.27 9.53 1.67
CA ALA A 74 13.28 10.23 2.47
C ALA A 74 14.71 9.87 2.01
N MET A 75 14.98 8.59 1.71
CA MET A 75 16.26 8.18 1.10
C MET A 75 16.47 8.86 -0.26
N THR A 76 15.41 8.99 -1.07
CA THR A 76 15.46 9.68 -2.37
C THR A 76 15.76 11.18 -2.22
N VAL A 77 15.23 11.85 -1.18
CA VAL A 77 15.55 13.26 -0.88
C VAL A 77 17.07 13.43 -0.66
N ASP A 78 17.68 12.55 0.13
CA ASP A 78 19.13 12.57 0.35
C ASP A 78 19.92 12.23 -0.91
N ALA A 79 19.57 11.13 -1.58
CA ALA A 79 20.20 10.73 -2.83
C ALA A 79 20.22 11.87 -3.86
N ALA A 80 19.13 12.64 -3.94
CA ALA A 80 18.96 13.74 -4.88
C ALA A 80 19.53 15.11 -4.42
N LEU A 81 20.18 15.19 -3.25
CA LEU A 81 20.63 16.46 -2.64
C LEU A 81 19.49 17.50 -2.64
N ALA A 82 18.34 17.11 -2.11
CA ALA A 82 17.15 17.95 -2.11
C ALA A 82 16.97 18.69 -0.78
N SER A 83 16.32 19.86 -0.86
CA SER A 83 16.11 20.73 0.28
C SER A 83 15.14 20.10 1.28
N TYR A 84 15.42 20.29 2.56
CA TYR A 84 14.50 19.90 3.63
C TYR A 84 13.46 20.97 3.97
N SER A 85 13.60 22.18 3.42
CA SER A 85 12.65 23.29 3.63
C SER A 85 11.19 22.92 3.39
N PRO A 86 10.83 22.10 2.37
CA PRO A 86 9.44 21.67 2.15
C PRO A 86 8.77 20.96 3.32
N PHE A 87 9.54 20.38 4.24
CA PHE A 87 9.03 19.64 5.40
C PHE A 87 8.85 20.52 6.65
N ASP A 88 9.13 21.82 6.57
CA ASP A 88 8.99 22.77 7.68
C ASP A 88 7.56 22.74 8.26
N ALA A 89 7.44 22.69 9.58
CA ALA A 89 6.17 22.57 10.28
C ALA A 89 5.22 23.75 9.99
N ARG A 90 5.76 24.96 9.78
CA ARG A 90 4.99 26.18 9.52
C ARG A 90 4.27 26.12 8.16
N ILE A 91 4.92 25.53 7.15
CA ILE A 91 4.33 25.31 5.82
C ILE A 91 3.12 24.39 5.92
N GLN A 92 3.19 23.37 6.77
CA GLN A 92 2.09 22.43 6.93
C GLN A 92 0.96 23.04 7.77
N ALA A 93 1.33 23.71 8.86
CA ALA A 93 0.39 24.31 9.80
C ALA A 93 -0.49 25.38 9.14
N VAL A 94 0.07 26.21 8.25
CA VAL A 94 -0.71 27.23 7.54
C VAL A 94 -1.72 26.62 6.54
N ARG A 95 -1.49 25.37 6.09
CA ARG A 95 -2.43 24.66 5.21
C ARG A 95 -3.47 23.85 6.00
N GLY A 96 -3.10 23.27 7.14
CA GLY A 96 -4.04 22.72 8.13
C GLY A 96 -4.53 21.28 7.91
N HIS A 97 -4.03 20.54 6.92
CA HIS A 97 -4.38 19.12 6.75
C HIS A 97 -3.57 18.21 7.68
N GLN A 98 -4.25 17.38 8.47
CA GLN A 98 -3.60 16.54 9.49
C GLN A 98 -2.65 15.51 8.88
N GLY A 99 -3.07 14.78 7.84
CA GLY A 99 -2.19 13.81 7.18
C GLY A 99 -0.93 14.45 6.62
N GLN A 100 -1.02 15.67 6.08
CA GLN A 100 0.15 16.41 5.60
C GLN A 100 1.10 16.81 6.74
N ILE A 101 0.56 17.25 7.88
CA ILE A 101 1.34 17.60 9.08
C ILE A 101 2.09 16.36 9.60
N ASP A 102 1.42 15.21 9.68
CA ASP A 102 1.99 13.98 10.22
C ASP A 102 3.10 13.42 9.30
N ILE A 103 2.86 13.46 7.98
CA ILE A 103 3.85 13.06 6.99
C ILE A 103 5.09 13.96 7.06
N ALA A 104 4.92 15.29 7.05
CA ALA A 104 6.05 16.20 7.15
C ALA A 104 6.84 16.02 8.46
N THR A 105 6.12 15.75 9.56
CA THR A 105 6.76 15.46 10.85
C THR A 105 7.62 14.21 10.75
N THR A 106 7.10 13.15 10.15
CA THR A 106 7.86 11.92 9.91
C THR A 106 9.08 12.17 9.01
N PHE A 107 8.94 12.97 7.94
CA PHE A 107 10.10 13.33 7.11
C PHE A 107 11.18 14.09 7.89
N ARG A 108 10.80 15.06 8.74
CA ARG A 108 11.77 15.78 9.58
C ARG A 108 12.50 14.85 10.55
N GLU A 109 11.81 13.84 11.11
CA GLU A 109 12.42 12.84 11.99
C GLU A 109 13.39 11.92 11.22
N LEU A 110 13.01 11.48 10.02
CA LEU A 110 13.82 10.60 9.19
C LEU A 110 15.08 11.28 8.65
N LEU A 111 14.98 12.56 8.30
CA LEU A 111 16.02 13.33 7.63
C LEU A 111 16.96 14.07 8.61
N HIS A 112 16.72 13.96 9.92
CA HIS A 112 17.52 14.68 10.91
C HIS A 112 19.01 14.28 10.86
N ASP A 113 19.90 15.27 10.95
CA ASP A 113 21.37 15.11 11.00
C ASP A 113 22.01 14.36 9.82
N SER A 114 21.53 14.59 8.59
CA SER A 114 22.18 14.10 7.37
C SER A 114 23.40 14.94 6.97
N GLU A 115 24.55 14.31 6.78
CA GLU A 115 25.76 14.96 6.24
C GLU A 115 25.58 15.34 4.76
N ILE A 116 24.82 14.52 4.02
CA ILE A 116 24.45 14.77 2.62
C ILE A 116 23.64 16.06 2.49
N ASN A 117 22.74 16.33 3.44
CA ASN A 117 22.01 17.60 3.44
C ASN A 117 22.93 18.78 3.75
N SER A 118 23.75 18.63 4.79
CA SER A 118 24.69 19.66 5.23
C SER A 118 25.70 20.04 4.13
N SER A 119 26.07 19.10 3.25
CA SER A 119 27.05 19.34 2.19
C SER A 119 26.57 20.29 1.08
N HIS A 120 25.28 20.59 1.00
CA HIS A 120 24.71 21.39 -0.08
C HIS A 120 23.83 22.56 0.40
N GLU A 121 24.01 23.02 1.64
CA GLU A 121 23.30 24.18 2.20
C GLU A 121 23.42 25.45 1.36
N ASN A 122 24.54 25.61 0.62
CA ASN A 122 24.82 26.75 -0.25
C ASN A 122 24.55 26.46 -1.74
N CYS A 123 23.58 25.59 -2.07
CA CYS A 123 23.26 25.23 -3.45
C CYS A 123 22.50 26.35 -4.18
N ASP A 124 22.84 26.58 -5.46
CA ASP A 124 22.15 27.54 -6.34
C ASP A 124 20.74 27.10 -6.78
N ARG A 125 20.33 25.87 -6.43
CA ARG A 125 19.05 25.30 -6.84
C ARG A 125 17.90 25.98 -6.09
N VAL A 126 17.09 26.73 -6.85
CA VAL A 126 16.00 27.55 -6.30
C VAL A 126 14.82 26.71 -5.79
N GLN A 127 14.42 25.67 -6.53
CA GLN A 127 13.31 24.80 -6.15
C GLN A 127 13.51 23.36 -6.61
N ASP A 128 13.14 22.43 -5.73
CA ASP A 128 13.13 21.01 -6.04
C ASP A 128 11.89 20.62 -6.86
N PRO A 129 11.99 19.57 -7.71
CA PRO A 129 10.85 18.97 -8.39
C PRO A 129 9.75 18.53 -7.41
N TYR A 130 8.51 18.52 -7.89
CA TYR A 130 7.34 18.24 -7.04
C TYR A 130 7.34 16.84 -6.44
N SER A 131 7.94 15.85 -7.12
CA SER A 131 8.07 14.49 -6.58
C SER A 131 8.85 14.42 -5.26
N LEU A 132 9.72 15.40 -5.00
CA LEU A 132 10.46 15.55 -3.73
C LEU A 132 9.77 16.56 -2.80
N ARG A 133 9.42 17.72 -3.34
CA ARG A 133 8.90 18.86 -2.55
C ARG A 133 7.46 18.68 -2.09
N CYS A 134 6.62 18.03 -2.87
CA CYS A 134 5.20 17.88 -2.59
C CYS A 134 4.86 16.58 -1.84
N GLN A 135 5.86 15.86 -1.32
CA GLN A 135 5.64 14.61 -0.59
C GLN A 135 4.70 14.78 0.61
N PRO A 136 4.81 15.80 1.47
CA PRO A 136 3.83 16.03 2.54
C PRO A 136 2.39 16.17 2.04
N GLN A 137 2.21 16.91 0.96
CA GLN A 137 0.90 17.23 0.40
C GLN A 137 0.24 15.99 -0.21
N VAL A 138 0.99 15.24 -1.02
CA VAL A 138 0.47 14.07 -1.75
C VAL A 138 0.30 12.88 -0.81
N MET A 139 1.37 12.52 -0.07
CA MET A 139 1.32 11.38 0.85
C MET A 139 0.41 11.68 2.05
N GLY A 140 0.28 12.94 2.45
CA GLY A 140 -0.65 13.36 3.48
C GLY A 140 -2.12 13.21 3.06
N ALA A 141 -2.45 13.55 1.82
CA ALA A 141 -3.78 13.28 1.26
C ALA A 141 -4.07 11.76 1.22
N CYS A 142 -3.08 10.95 0.85
CA CYS A 142 -3.22 9.49 0.89
C CYS A 142 -3.44 8.97 2.31
N LEU A 143 -2.70 9.48 3.30
CA LEU A 143 -2.85 9.11 4.70
C LEU A 143 -4.26 9.45 5.24
N ASP A 144 -4.80 10.62 4.91
CA ASP A 144 -6.15 10.99 5.32
C ASP A 144 -7.22 10.06 4.69
N GLN A 145 -7.05 9.65 3.42
CA GLN A 145 -7.92 8.67 2.77
C GLN A 145 -7.82 7.28 3.43
N ILE A 146 -6.61 6.84 3.75
CA ILE A 146 -6.37 5.56 4.45
C ILE A 146 -7.06 5.56 5.81
N ARG A 147 -6.93 6.64 6.59
CA ARG A 147 -7.58 6.78 7.90
C ARG A 147 -9.10 6.77 7.81
N PHE A 148 -9.66 7.47 6.83
CA PHE A 148 -11.10 7.47 6.59
C PHE A 148 -11.60 6.06 6.25
N ALA A 149 -10.93 5.36 5.33
CA ALA A 149 -11.29 3.99 4.97
C ALA A 149 -11.13 3.02 6.16
N ALA A 150 -10.08 3.17 6.96
CA ALA A 150 -9.86 2.38 8.17
C ALA A 150 -10.99 2.53 9.18
N GLN A 151 -11.48 3.76 9.41
CA GLN A 151 -12.62 4.01 10.28
C GLN A 151 -13.88 3.29 9.76
N THR A 152 -14.19 3.43 8.48
CA THR A 152 -15.35 2.77 7.86
C THR A 152 -15.27 1.25 7.96
N LEU A 153 -14.12 0.67 7.61
CA LEU A 153 -13.91 -0.78 7.67
C LEU A 153 -13.90 -1.32 9.11
N MET A 154 -13.45 -0.53 10.09
CA MET A 154 -13.50 -0.89 11.51
C MET A 154 -14.94 -0.94 12.02
N ILE A 155 -15.79 0.00 11.62
CA ILE A 155 -17.22 -0.02 11.94
C ILE A 155 -17.86 -1.27 11.33
N GLU A 156 -17.61 -1.52 10.04
CA GLU A 156 -18.19 -2.66 9.34
C GLU A 156 -17.71 -4.02 9.90
N ALA A 157 -16.46 -4.11 10.33
CA ALA A 157 -15.92 -5.32 10.97
C ALA A 157 -16.67 -5.73 12.24
N ASN A 158 -17.34 -4.77 12.90
CA ASN A 158 -18.13 -4.97 14.12
C ASN A 158 -19.64 -4.93 13.86
N ALA A 159 -20.08 -4.80 12.60
CA ALA A 159 -21.48 -4.61 12.25
C ALA A 159 -22.26 -5.94 12.25
N VAL A 160 -23.57 -5.84 12.55
CA VAL A 160 -24.54 -6.89 12.25
C VAL A 160 -25.10 -6.64 10.85
N SER A 161 -24.56 -7.38 9.87
CA SER A 161 -24.84 -7.18 8.45
C SER A 161 -25.82 -8.19 7.84
N ASP A 162 -26.29 -9.19 8.60
CA ASP A 162 -27.24 -10.18 8.08
C ASP A 162 -28.69 -9.63 8.09
N ASN A 163 -29.63 -10.41 7.56
CA ASN A 163 -31.04 -10.04 7.52
C ASN A 163 -31.96 -11.28 7.41
N PRO A 164 -33.14 -11.29 8.07
CA PRO A 164 -33.70 -10.27 8.97
C PRO A 164 -33.00 -10.21 10.33
N LEU A 165 -33.12 -9.07 11.02
CA LEU A 165 -32.59 -8.90 12.37
C LEU A 165 -33.61 -9.32 13.42
N VAL A 166 -33.12 -9.93 14.52
CA VAL A 166 -33.94 -10.37 15.65
C VAL A 166 -33.59 -9.51 16.86
N PHE A 167 -34.55 -8.70 17.32
CA PHE A 167 -34.41 -7.86 18.50
C PHE A 167 -35.07 -8.55 19.68
N ALA A 168 -34.31 -9.44 20.34
CA ALA A 168 -34.84 -10.34 21.35
C ALA A 168 -35.50 -9.61 22.54
N GLU A 169 -35.03 -8.42 22.91
CA GLU A 169 -35.59 -7.64 24.02
C GLU A 169 -37.02 -7.16 23.75
N SER A 170 -37.34 -6.78 22.51
CA SER A 170 -38.70 -6.39 22.10
C SER A 170 -39.51 -7.56 21.54
N GLY A 171 -38.85 -8.65 21.14
CA GLY A 171 -39.46 -9.76 20.43
C GLY A 171 -39.68 -9.49 18.94
N ASP A 172 -39.14 -8.39 18.41
CA ASP A 172 -39.33 -8.01 17.02
C ASP A 172 -38.39 -8.74 16.06
N ILE A 173 -38.90 -9.03 14.86
CA ILE A 173 -38.11 -9.48 13.72
C ILE A 173 -38.29 -8.45 12.61
N ILE A 174 -37.21 -7.75 12.26
CA ILE A 174 -37.26 -6.62 11.35
C ILE A 174 -36.41 -6.93 10.12
N SER A 175 -37.01 -6.82 8.93
CA SER A 175 -36.28 -6.86 7.67
C SER A 175 -35.79 -5.46 7.30
N GLY A 176 -34.49 -5.33 7.09
CA GLY A 176 -33.81 -4.12 6.62
C GLY A 176 -32.84 -4.44 5.47
N GLY A 177 -31.75 -3.69 5.39
CA GLY A 177 -30.79 -3.75 4.27
C GLY A 177 -29.32 -3.69 4.67
N ASN A 178 -28.96 -4.08 5.89
CA ASN A 178 -27.58 -3.97 6.40
C ASN A 178 -26.57 -4.83 5.61
N PHE A 179 -27.02 -5.75 4.78
CA PHE A 179 -26.17 -6.52 3.87
C PHE A 179 -25.67 -5.70 2.67
N HIS A 180 -26.20 -4.50 2.44
CA HIS A 180 -25.78 -3.64 1.35
C HIS A 180 -24.44 -2.95 1.67
N ALA A 181 -23.34 -3.51 1.13
CA ALA A 181 -21.97 -3.12 1.43
C ALA A 181 -21.48 -1.78 0.82
N GLU A 182 -22.36 -0.80 0.61
CA GLU A 182 -22.01 0.49 -0.02
C GLU A 182 -20.86 1.22 0.71
N PRO A 183 -20.85 1.30 2.06
CA PRO A 183 -19.76 1.97 2.78
C PRO A 183 -18.40 1.29 2.52
N VAL A 184 -18.39 -0.04 2.41
CA VAL A 184 -17.18 -0.81 2.11
C VAL A 184 -16.70 -0.55 0.69
N ALA A 185 -17.62 -0.50 -0.28
CA ALA A 185 -17.28 -0.22 -1.68
C ALA A 185 -16.61 1.15 -1.83
N MET A 186 -17.21 2.19 -1.26
CA MET A 186 -16.64 3.54 -1.31
C MET A 186 -15.30 3.64 -0.55
N ALA A 187 -15.18 2.99 0.60
CA ALA A 187 -13.91 2.94 1.35
C ALA A 187 -12.79 2.28 0.53
N CYS A 188 -13.09 1.18 -0.17
CA CYS A 188 -12.13 0.49 -1.01
C CYS A 188 -11.79 1.29 -2.28
N ASP A 189 -12.75 2.01 -2.87
CA ASP A 189 -12.48 2.92 -3.98
C ASP A 189 -11.58 4.09 -3.58
N ASN A 190 -11.77 4.66 -2.38
CA ASN A 190 -10.89 5.68 -1.82
C ASN A 190 -9.47 5.16 -1.62
N LEU A 191 -9.32 3.93 -1.10
CA LEU A 191 -8.02 3.27 -0.97
C LEU A 191 -7.34 3.06 -2.32
N ALA A 192 -8.11 2.77 -3.38
CA ALA A 192 -7.56 2.57 -4.71
C ALA A 192 -6.95 3.86 -5.30
N ILE A 193 -7.61 5.00 -5.05
CA ILE A 193 -7.06 6.32 -5.42
C ILE A 193 -5.76 6.57 -4.65
N ALA A 194 -5.78 6.35 -3.32
CA ALA A 194 -4.62 6.59 -2.47
C ALA A 194 -3.40 5.72 -2.88
N ILE A 195 -3.58 4.40 -3.04
CA ILE A 195 -2.48 3.51 -3.41
C ILE A 195 -1.93 3.82 -4.82
N SER A 196 -2.80 4.22 -5.77
CA SER A 196 -2.38 4.66 -7.10
C SER A 196 -1.45 5.89 -7.03
N GLU A 197 -1.81 6.90 -6.22
CA GLU A 197 -1.00 8.11 -6.05
C GLU A 197 0.32 7.87 -5.30
N ILE A 198 0.34 6.97 -4.32
CA ILE A 198 1.58 6.52 -3.66
C ILE A 198 2.55 5.95 -4.71
N GLY A 199 2.06 5.05 -5.56
CA GLY A 199 2.85 4.45 -6.65
C GLY A 199 3.31 5.48 -7.68
N ALA A 200 2.42 6.38 -8.11
CA ALA A 200 2.75 7.41 -9.08
C ALA A 200 3.84 8.36 -8.57
N LEU A 201 3.78 8.77 -7.29
CA LEU A 201 4.79 9.66 -6.71
C LEU A 201 6.14 8.95 -6.56
N SER A 202 6.15 7.69 -6.11
CA SER A 202 7.36 6.86 -6.02
C SER A 202 8.02 6.65 -7.38
N GLU A 203 7.23 6.34 -8.41
CA GLU A 203 7.73 6.19 -9.78
C GLU A 203 8.35 7.49 -10.33
N ARG A 204 7.74 8.65 -10.06
CA ARG A 204 8.32 9.94 -10.44
C ARG A 204 9.63 10.26 -9.69
N ARG A 205 9.79 9.80 -8.46
CA ARG A 205 11.06 9.91 -7.71
C ARG A 205 12.14 8.98 -8.29
N THR A 206 11.78 7.75 -8.66
CA THR A 206 12.65 6.86 -9.45
C THR A 206 13.11 7.54 -10.73
N SER A 207 12.18 8.07 -11.54
CA SER A 207 12.50 8.77 -12.78
C SER A 207 13.45 9.96 -12.56
N LEU A 208 13.30 10.69 -11.44
CA LEU A 208 14.16 11.82 -11.10
C LEU A 208 15.59 11.38 -10.82
N LEU A 209 15.80 10.31 -10.04
CA LEU A 209 17.15 9.86 -9.68
C LEU A 209 17.96 9.40 -10.91
N LEU A 210 17.28 8.83 -11.91
CA LEU A 210 17.90 8.30 -13.12
C LEU A 210 18.29 9.39 -14.13
N ASP A 211 17.68 10.56 -14.03
CA ASP A 211 18.00 11.71 -14.87
C ASP A 211 19.17 12.50 -14.29
N LYS A 212 20.35 12.39 -14.90
CA LYS A 212 21.56 13.09 -14.49
C LYS A 212 21.40 14.62 -14.39
N HIS A 213 20.47 15.21 -15.15
CA HIS A 213 20.23 16.65 -15.14
C HIS A 213 19.39 17.10 -13.95
N LEU A 214 18.64 16.18 -13.34
CA LEU A 214 17.81 16.44 -12.18
C LEU A 214 18.46 15.96 -10.88
N SER A 215 19.22 14.86 -10.92
CA SER A 215 19.74 14.19 -9.73
C SER A 215 21.18 14.56 -9.36
N ASN A 216 21.97 15.12 -10.28
CA ASN A 216 23.43 15.25 -10.13
C ASN A 216 24.10 13.92 -9.74
N LEU A 217 23.59 12.81 -10.29
CA LEU A 217 24.15 11.46 -10.19
C LEU A 217 24.52 10.97 -11.61
N PRO A 218 25.32 9.90 -11.74
CA PRO A 218 25.52 9.23 -13.03
C PRO A 218 24.19 8.85 -13.68
N ALA A 219 24.09 8.99 -15.00
CA ALA A 219 22.88 8.64 -15.73
C ALA A 219 22.52 7.17 -15.46
N PHE A 220 21.24 6.92 -15.16
CA PHE A 220 20.73 5.58 -14.82
C PHE A 220 21.43 4.90 -13.62
N LEU A 221 22.08 5.69 -12.75
CA LEU A 221 22.71 5.27 -11.51
C LEU A 221 23.78 4.18 -11.66
N VAL A 222 24.57 4.26 -12.73
CA VAL A 222 25.67 3.35 -12.99
C VAL A 222 26.88 4.10 -13.55
N ASP A 223 28.07 3.63 -13.22
CA ASP A 223 29.29 4.11 -13.84
C ASP A 223 29.38 3.65 -15.31
N ASN A 224 30.09 4.42 -16.14
CA ASN A 224 30.25 4.15 -17.58
C ASN A 224 28.91 4.00 -18.32
N SER A 225 27.96 4.88 -18.03
CA SER A 225 26.67 4.97 -18.73
C SER A 225 26.89 5.08 -20.25
N GLY A 226 26.42 4.10 -21.01
CA GLY A 226 26.67 3.97 -22.45
C GLY A 226 27.23 2.60 -22.85
N VAL A 227 27.92 1.94 -21.92
CA VAL A 227 28.19 0.49 -21.97
C VAL A 227 27.22 -0.24 -21.04
N ASN A 228 27.02 0.30 -19.84
CA ASN A 228 26.00 -0.16 -18.90
C ASN A 228 24.70 0.62 -19.07
N SER A 229 23.58 -0.09 -18.92
CA SER A 229 22.21 0.47 -18.92
C SER A 229 21.71 0.76 -17.50
N GLY A 230 22.33 0.15 -16.47
CA GLY A 230 21.99 0.39 -15.07
C GLY A 230 20.51 0.16 -14.78
N PHE A 231 19.87 1.16 -14.19
CA PHE A 231 18.48 1.09 -13.74
C PHE A 231 17.44 1.47 -14.81
N MET A 232 17.86 1.66 -16.06
CA MET A 232 16.97 2.09 -17.15
C MET A 232 15.73 1.19 -17.31
N ILE A 233 15.89 -0.13 -17.36
CA ILE A 233 14.75 -1.04 -17.55
C ILE A 233 13.95 -1.25 -16.27
N ALA A 234 14.58 -1.14 -15.10
CA ALA A 234 13.85 -1.12 -13.82
C ALA A 234 12.87 0.06 -13.77
N GLN A 235 13.26 1.23 -14.29
CA GLN A 235 12.34 2.37 -14.44
C GLN A 235 11.14 2.04 -15.32
N VAL A 236 11.35 1.36 -16.46
CA VAL A 236 10.27 0.99 -17.38
C VAL A 236 9.28 0.05 -16.68
N THR A 237 9.77 -0.88 -15.87
CA THR A 237 8.91 -1.73 -15.02
C THR A 237 8.08 -0.89 -14.06
N ALA A 238 8.69 0.04 -13.32
CA ALA A 238 7.95 0.91 -12.39
C ALA A 238 6.89 1.75 -13.12
N ALA A 239 7.23 2.31 -14.29
CA ALA A 239 6.31 3.10 -15.11
C ALA A 239 5.12 2.29 -15.63
N ALA A 240 5.35 1.04 -16.06
CA ALA A 240 4.28 0.15 -16.53
C ALA A 240 3.28 -0.15 -15.39
N LEU A 241 3.78 -0.52 -14.22
CA LEU A 241 2.96 -0.83 -13.05
C LEU A 241 2.18 0.40 -12.54
N ALA A 242 2.81 1.58 -12.53
CA ALA A 242 2.14 2.83 -12.16
C ALA A 242 1.03 3.18 -13.17
N SER A 243 1.23 2.88 -14.46
CA SER A 243 0.22 3.09 -15.49
C SER A 243 -0.98 2.15 -15.34
N GLU A 244 -0.73 0.89 -15.00
CA GLU A 244 -1.79 -0.11 -14.82
C GLU A 244 -2.75 0.27 -13.67
N ASN A 245 -2.18 0.79 -12.57
CA ASN A 245 -2.96 1.27 -11.43
C ASN A 245 -3.92 2.43 -11.77
N LYS A 246 -3.66 3.22 -12.82
CA LYS A 246 -4.59 4.28 -13.25
C LYS A 246 -5.91 3.71 -13.75
N SER A 247 -5.85 2.68 -14.59
CA SER A 247 -7.05 2.00 -15.09
C SER A 247 -7.74 1.25 -13.95
N MET A 248 -6.95 0.58 -13.11
CA MET A 248 -7.51 -0.14 -11.98
C MET A 248 -8.18 0.79 -10.98
N ALA A 249 -7.76 2.05 -10.82
CA ALA A 249 -8.32 3.02 -9.88
C ALA A 249 -9.77 3.45 -10.19
N HIS A 250 -10.32 3.10 -11.36
CA HIS A 250 -11.72 3.39 -11.68
C HIS A 250 -12.67 2.88 -10.57
N PRO A 251 -13.61 3.71 -10.09
CA PRO A 251 -14.48 3.34 -8.98
C PRO A 251 -15.41 2.21 -9.38
N ALA A 252 -15.51 1.18 -8.55
CA ALA A 252 -16.45 0.09 -8.75
C ALA A 252 -17.80 0.39 -8.06
N SER A 253 -17.80 1.21 -7.01
CA SER A 253 -19.00 1.59 -6.25
C SER A 253 -20.04 2.39 -7.03
N VAL A 254 -19.67 2.93 -8.19
CA VAL A 254 -20.60 3.67 -9.07
C VAL A 254 -21.33 2.77 -10.07
N ASP A 255 -21.02 1.47 -10.09
CA ASP A 255 -21.69 0.49 -10.95
C ASP A 255 -22.71 -0.35 -10.16
N SER A 256 -23.80 -0.72 -10.83
CA SER A 256 -24.85 -1.58 -10.28
C SER A 256 -25.60 -2.26 -11.42
N ILE A 257 -25.79 -3.57 -11.32
CA ILE A 257 -26.53 -4.36 -12.31
C ILE A 257 -27.65 -5.11 -11.58
N PRO A 258 -28.94 -4.85 -11.91
CA PRO A 258 -30.06 -5.52 -11.28
C PRO A 258 -30.01 -7.04 -11.41
N THR A 259 -30.25 -7.75 -10.32
CA THR A 259 -30.32 -9.21 -10.25
C THR A 259 -31.66 -9.67 -9.69
N SER A 260 -31.89 -11.00 -9.72
CA SER A 260 -33.03 -11.62 -9.06
C SER A 260 -34.40 -11.05 -9.49
N ALA A 261 -34.58 -10.86 -10.81
CA ALA A 261 -35.77 -10.27 -11.41
C ALA A 261 -36.12 -8.86 -10.86
N ASN A 262 -35.10 -8.01 -10.67
CA ASN A 262 -35.17 -6.67 -10.09
C ASN A 262 -35.54 -6.63 -8.60
N GLN A 263 -35.47 -7.76 -7.89
CA GLN A 263 -35.57 -7.74 -6.44
C GLN A 263 -34.31 -7.16 -5.78
N GLU A 264 -33.17 -7.33 -6.44
CA GLU A 264 -31.88 -6.71 -6.12
C GLU A 264 -31.58 -5.69 -7.22
N ASP A 265 -32.29 -4.56 -7.20
CA ASP A 265 -32.23 -3.52 -8.23
C ASP A 265 -31.05 -2.54 -8.05
N HIS A 266 -30.45 -2.52 -6.87
CA HIS A 266 -29.23 -1.78 -6.56
C HIS A 266 -28.26 -2.62 -5.73
N VAL A 267 -26.98 -2.63 -6.12
CA VAL A 267 -25.89 -3.34 -5.43
C VAL A 267 -24.63 -2.49 -5.39
N SER A 268 -23.70 -2.80 -4.49
CA SER A 268 -22.52 -1.95 -4.19
C SER A 268 -21.23 -2.30 -4.93
N MET A 269 -21.15 -3.50 -5.54
CA MET A 269 -19.91 -4.04 -6.12
C MET A 269 -18.71 -4.12 -5.14
N ALA A 270 -18.96 -4.09 -3.83
CA ALA A 270 -17.91 -3.99 -2.80
C ALA A 270 -16.86 -5.10 -2.87
N THR A 271 -17.24 -6.33 -3.22
CA THR A 271 -16.30 -7.46 -3.32
C THR A 271 -15.24 -7.21 -4.40
N PHE A 272 -15.62 -6.64 -5.56
CA PHE A 272 -14.66 -6.32 -6.60
C PHE A 272 -13.80 -5.12 -6.21
N SER A 273 -14.42 -4.07 -5.64
CA SER A 273 -13.72 -2.91 -5.11
C SER A 273 -12.63 -3.30 -4.10
N ALA A 274 -12.95 -4.21 -3.18
CA ALA A 274 -11.99 -4.71 -2.19
C ALA A 274 -10.93 -5.64 -2.79
N ARG A 275 -11.30 -6.53 -3.72
CA ARG A 275 -10.38 -7.52 -4.32
C ARG A 275 -9.29 -6.85 -5.16
N ARG A 276 -9.65 -5.87 -6.00
CA ARG A 276 -8.70 -5.21 -6.94
C ARG A 276 -7.54 -4.51 -6.23
N LEU A 277 -7.75 -4.06 -4.99
CA LEU A 277 -6.69 -3.45 -4.17
C LEU A 277 -5.49 -4.37 -3.98
N GLY A 278 -5.67 -5.70 -3.98
CA GLY A 278 -4.56 -6.64 -3.82
C GLY A 278 -3.58 -6.59 -4.99
N GLU A 279 -4.09 -6.50 -6.23
CA GLU A 279 -3.27 -6.37 -7.45
C GLU A 279 -2.61 -4.97 -7.50
N MET A 280 -3.36 -3.92 -7.16
CA MET A 280 -2.81 -2.57 -7.09
C MET A 280 -1.69 -2.44 -6.04
N LEU A 281 -1.88 -3.03 -4.86
CA LEU A 281 -0.88 -3.06 -3.80
C LEU A 281 0.39 -3.79 -4.25
N GLU A 282 0.24 -4.92 -4.93
CA GLU A 282 1.38 -5.67 -5.48
C GLU A 282 2.19 -4.82 -6.47
N ASN A 283 1.50 -4.11 -7.37
CA ASN A 283 2.14 -3.18 -8.30
C ASN A 283 2.94 -2.10 -7.56
N VAL A 284 2.36 -1.48 -6.53
CA VAL A 284 3.06 -0.43 -5.77
C VAL A 284 4.22 -0.96 -4.94
N ASN A 285 4.13 -2.16 -4.37
CA ASN A 285 5.26 -2.78 -3.66
C ASN A 285 6.48 -2.95 -4.59
N ASN A 286 6.26 -3.35 -5.85
CA ASN A 286 7.33 -3.43 -6.84
C ASN A 286 7.89 -2.05 -7.20
N ILE A 287 7.02 -1.03 -7.36
CA ILE A 287 7.46 0.35 -7.65
C ILE A 287 8.35 0.89 -6.51
N ILE A 288 7.92 0.73 -5.26
CA ILE A 288 8.69 1.17 -4.08
C ILE A 288 9.99 0.39 -3.96
N ALA A 289 9.99 -0.91 -4.24
CA ALA A 289 11.22 -1.72 -4.23
C ALA A 289 12.26 -1.18 -5.23
N ILE A 290 11.82 -0.81 -6.43
CA ILE A 290 12.68 -0.19 -7.44
C ILE A 290 13.19 1.17 -6.98
N GLU A 291 12.33 2.03 -6.42
CA GLU A 291 12.74 3.32 -5.86
C GLU A 291 13.78 3.13 -4.75
N LEU A 292 13.56 2.17 -3.86
CA LEU A 292 14.44 1.89 -2.73
C LEU A 292 15.84 1.46 -3.18
N LEU A 293 15.92 0.64 -4.24
CA LEU A 293 17.20 0.29 -4.86
C LEU A 293 17.88 1.52 -5.49
N CYS A 294 17.12 2.36 -6.21
CA CYS A 294 17.63 3.60 -6.78
C CYS A 294 18.16 4.55 -5.70
N ALA A 295 17.41 4.75 -4.62
CA ALA A 295 17.76 5.64 -3.53
C ALA A 295 19.01 5.12 -2.80
N ALA A 296 19.09 3.82 -2.52
CA ALA A 296 20.28 3.22 -1.90
C ALA A 296 21.52 3.38 -2.79
N GLN A 297 21.38 3.15 -4.09
CA GLN A 297 22.45 3.36 -5.08
C GLN A 297 22.87 4.83 -5.16
N GLY A 298 21.91 5.76 -5.16
CA GLY A 298 22.18 7.19 -5.16
C GLY A 298 22.91 7.66 -3.90
N ILE A 299 22.56 7.11 -2.72
CA ILE A 299 23.28 7.37 -1.46
C ILE A 299 24.72 6.86 -1.53
N ASP A 300 24.97 5.69 -2.12
CA ASP A 300 26.35 5.18 -2.27
C ASP A 300 27.23 6.11 -3.10
N PHE A 301 26.69 6.72 -4.15
CA PHE A 301 27.40 7.73 -4.95
C PHE A 301 27.68 9.04 -4.21
N ARG A 302 27.11 9.24 -3.01
CA ARG A 302 27.43 10.39 -2.14
C ARG A 302 28.58 10.11 -1.17
N ALA A 303 29.12 8.88 -1.12
CA ALA A 303 30.24 8.56 -0.27
C ALA A 303 31.44 9.53 -0.49
N PRO A 304 32.14 9.95 0.57
CA PRO A 304 32.07 9.44 1.95
C PRO A 304 30.97 10.06 2.83
N LEU A 305 30.11 10.94 2.30
CA LEU A 305 29.02 11.55 3.07
C LEU A 305 28.00 10.51 3.52
N GLN A 306 27.49 10.64 4.75
CA GLN A 306 26.46 9.77 5.29
C GLN A 306 25.07 10.43 5.26
N THR A 307 24.05 9.61 4.94
CA THR A 307 22.64 9.98 5.12
C THR A 307 22.30 10.07 6.62
N ALA A 308 21.10 10.58 6.95
CA ALA A 308 20.61 10.68 8.32
C ALA A 308 20.69 9.34 9.08
N PRO A 309 20.94 9.34 10.41
CA PRO A 309 21.10 8.11 11.20
C PRO A 309 19.94 7.11 11.09
N ALA A 310 18.71 7.61 10.94
CA ALA A 310 17.54 6.75 10.73
C ALA A 310 17.59 6.01 9.38
N LEU A 311 18.05 6.68 8.33
CA LEU A 311 18.13 6.15 6.97
C LEU A 311 19.35 5.26 6.74
N ILE A 312 20.42 5.40 7.54
CA ILE A 312 21.57 4.47 7.52
C ILE A 312 21.10 3.02 7.77
N LYS A 313 20.12 2.80 8.64
CA LYS A 313 19.57 1.46 8.91
C LYS A 313 18.90 0.88 7.68
N ALA A 314 18.04 1.65 7.02
CA ALA A 314 17.36 1.27 5.79
C ALA A 314 18.35 0.98 4.65
N HIS A 315 19.34 1.86 4.47
CA HIS A 315 20.41 1.68 3.48
C HIS A 315 21.22 0.40 3.74
N LYS A 316 21.62 0.14 4.99
CA LYS A 316 22.34 -1.08 5.37
C LYS A 316 21.53 -2.34 5.15
N LEU A 317 20.23 -2.34 5.50
CA LEU A 317 19.34 -3.48 5.29
C LEU A 317 19.29 -3.86 3.80
N ILE A 318 19.17 -2.85 2.92
CA ILE A 318 19.20 -3.09 1.47
C ILE A 318 20.56 -3.62 1.04
N ARG A 319 21.67 -3.05 1.52
CA ARG A 319 23.02 -3.49 1.14
C ARG A 319 23.41 -4.86 1.66
N GLN A 320 22.74 -5.37 2.70
CA GLN A 320 22.89 -6.75 3.16
C GLN A 320 22.29 -7.77 2.19
N GLN A 321 21.23 -7.39 1.46
CA GLN A 321 20.54 -8.29 0.53
C GLN A 321 20.93 -8.05 -0.93
N VAL A 322 21.20 -6.79 -1.29
CA VAL A 322 21.46 -6.35 -2.65
C VAL A 322 22.72 -5.50 -2.69
N LYS A 323 23.74 -6.01 -3.40
CA LYS A 323 25.03 -5.33 -3.57
C LYS A 323 24.89 -4.06 -4.42
N PHE A 324 25.84 -3.14 -4.26
CA PHE A 324 26.01 -1.98 -5.14
C PHE A 324 25.99 -2.41 -6.63
N TYR A 325 25.38 -1.60 -7.48
CA TYR A 325 25.25 -1.88 -8.91
C TYR A 325 26.39 -1.22 -9.70
N SER A 326 27.54 -1.89 -9.77
CA SER A 326 28.73 -1.37 -10.46
C SER A 326 28.72 -1.60 -11.97
N GLU A 327 28.09 -2.68 -12.42
CA GLU A 327 27.99 -3.10 -13.82
C GLU A 327 26.68 -3.86 -14.04
N ASP A 328 26.25 -3.95 -15.30
CA ASP A 328 25.01 -4.60 -15.67
C ASP A 328 24.98 -6.08 -15.23
N ARG A 329 23.91 -6.45 -14.54
CA ARG A 329 23.61 -7.82 -14.10
C ARG A 329 22.10 -8.08 -14.17
N TYR A 330 21.73 -9.35 -14.02
CA TYR A 330 20.32 -9.75 -14.00
C TYR A 330 19.58 -9.08 -12.83
N PHE A 331 18.72 -8.12 -13.17
CA PHE A 331 18.18 -7.19 -12.19
C PHE A 331 16.96 -7.72 -11.42
N ALA A 332 16.22 -8.67 -12.00
CA ALA A 332 14.97 -9.13 -11.38
C ALA A 332 15.20 -9.77 -10.00
N THR A 333 16.35 -10.43 -9.78
CA THR A 333 16.71 -10.99 -8.47
C THR A 333 16.81 -9.90 -7.40
N ASP A 334 17.42 -8.76 -7.73
CA ASP A 334 17.58 -7.65 -6.78
C ASP A 334 16.24 -6.96 -6.51
N ILE A 335 15.40 -6.77 -7.55
CA ILE A 335 14.06 -6.20 -7.40
C ILE A 335 13.20 -7.07 -6.49
N ASN A 336 13.22 -8.39 -6.68
CA ASN A 336 12.49 -9.32 -5.83
C ASN A 336 12.98 -9.28 -4.38
N ALA A 337 14.30 -9.24 -4.15
CA ALA A 337 14.86 -9.12 -2.80
C ALA A 337 14.46 -7.80 -2.11
N ALA A 338 14.46 -6.68 -2.84
CA ALA A 338 14.00 -5.40 -2.30
C ALA A 338 12.49 -5.39 -2.03
N LYS A 339 11.70 -6.06 -2.88
CA LYS A 339 10.26 -6.21 -2.67
C LYS A 339 9.94 -7.05 -1.43
N ASP A 340 10.69 -8.12 -1.17
CA ASP A 340 10.50 -8.93 0.04
C ASP A 340 10.72 -8.09 1.32
N ILE A 341 11.68 -7.16 1.30
CA ILE A 341 11.90 -6.18 2.38
C ILE A 341 10.68 -5.26 2.55
N VAL A 342 10.15 -4.73 1.44
CA VAL A 342 8.97 -3.84 1.45
C VAL A 342 7.74 -4.58 2.00
N VAL A 343 7.43 -5.77 1.46
CA VAL A 343 6.25 -6.56 1.81
C VAL A 343 6.30 -7.05 3.26
N SER A 344 7.47 -7.45 3.76
CA SER A 344 7.64 -7.92 5.13
C SER A 344 7.56 -6.80 6.19
N GLY A 345 7.66 -5.53 5.78
CA GLY A 345 7.68 -4.38 6.68
C GLY A 345 9.02 -4.18 7.42
N GLN A 346 10.05 -4.98 7.09
CA GLN A 346 11.36 -4.92 7.74
C GLN A 346 12.03 -3.55 7.62
N LEU A 347 11.80 -2.83 6.52
CA LEU A 347 12.38 -1.50 6.30
C LEU A 347 12.05 -0.50 7.41
N CYS A 348 10.85 -0.61 7.99
CA CYS A 348 10.34 0.33 8.98
C CYS A 348 10.44 -0.20 10.41
N GLN A 349 10.88 -1.44 10.63
CA GLN A 349 10.82 -2.12 11.92
C GLN A 349 11.65 -1.42 13.02
N ASP A 350 12.83 -0.92 12.66
CA ASP A 350 13.75 -0.25 13.58
C ASP A 350 13.75 1.29 13.45
N ILE A 351 12.74 1.83 12.77
CA ILE A 351 12.58 3.25 12.48
C ILE A 351 11.27 3.72 13.12
N LYS A 352 11.38 4.69 14.04
CA LYS A 352 10.19 5.30 14.63
C LYS A 352 9.53 6.22 13.58
N LEU A 353 8.27 5.95 13.26
CA LEU A 353 7.47 6.74 12.32
C LEU A 353 6.28 7.35 13.05
N SER A 354 6.09 8.67 12.98
CA SER A 354 4.97 9.36 13.64
C SER A 354 3.60 9.15 12.96
N ILE A 355 3.56 8.41 11.85
CA ILE A 355 2.36 8.04 11.08
C ILE A 355 1.81 6.64 11.42
N THR A 356 2.39 5.96 12.41
CA THR A 356 1.92 4.64 12.90
C THR A 356 0.78 4.75 13.89
#